data_AF-A0A6I5P5I1-F1
#
_entry.id   AF-A0A6I5P5I1-F1
#
_cell.length_a   1.000
_cell.length_b   1.000
_cell.length_c   1.000
_cell.angle_alpha   90.00
_cell.angle_beta   90.00
_cell.angle_gamma   90.00
#
_symmetry.space_group_name_H-M   'P 1'
#
loop_
_entity.id
_entity.type
_entity.pdbx_description
1 polymer ?
#
loop_
_entity_poly.entity_id
_entity_poly.type
_entity_poly.pdbx_seq_one_letter_code
_entity_poly.pdbx_strand_id
1 'polypeptide(L)'
;MKRLVLSTLTLASLTAVVSMTKATVAETQVAIADPDTSAKIVLPDRRVCRYVGPDPRTRDLGDPVTYDCGDDRGLRGAVQIDGVYMTVDREGPENLDRDAIIESQDIRFLIEEIVLVDGTVCAFAGEGATLAFEGKRLNYTCGNPVVGLIGDIESQAGGVFRVEKAKLDGTMLDSSEMMTIRRFGAAK
;
A
#
# COMPACT_ATOMS: atom_id res chain seq x y z
N MET A 1 36.64 67.87 51.48
CA MET A 1 37.34 66.68 50.97
C MET A 1 36.66 66.25 49.67
N LYS A 2 37.44 66.08 48.59
CA LYS A 2 37.01 66.08 47.16
C LYS A 2 36.28 64.81 46.74
N ARG A 3 35.22 64.97 45.92
CA ARG A 3 34.59 63.94 45.05
C ARG A 3 35.53 63.58 43.89
N LEU A 4 35.47 62.35 43.39
CA LEU A 4 35.60 61.88 41.98
C LEU A 4 35.61 60.32 42.01
N VAL A 5 35.08 59.50 41.10
CA VAL A 5 34.17 59.55 39.94
C VAL A 5 33.86 58.07 39.61
N LEU A 6 32.63 57.78 39.17
CA LEU A 6 32.19 56.49 38.63
C LEU A 6 32.94 56.15 37.32
N SER A 7 33.35 54.89 37.15
CA SER A 7 33.61 54.32 35.81
C SER A 7 33.06 52.89 35.74
N THR A 8 32.00 52.76 34.94
CA THR A 8 31.37 51.53 34.46
C THR A 8 32.30 50.76 33.52
N LEU A 9 32.53 49.47 33.76
CA LEU A 9 33.12 48.55 32.78
C LEU A 9 32.07 47.52 32.35
N THR A 10 31.79 47.53 31.05
CA THR A 10 30.85 46.70 30.30
C THR A 10 31.31 45.25 30.20
N LEU A 11 30.43 44.29 30.49
CA LEU A 11 30.63 42.85 30.23
C LEU A 11 30.56 42.58 28.73
N ALA A 12 31.66 42.12 28.13
CA ALA A 12 31.64 41.49 26.81
C ALA A 12 31.21 40.02 26.95
N SER A 13 30.01 39.71 26.45
CA SER A 13 29.47 38.36 26.38
C SER A 13 30.22 37.50 25.36
N LEU A 14 30.89 36.43 25.82
CA LEU A 14 31.34 35.34 24.96
C LEU A 14 30.13 34.49 24.55
N THR A 15 29.60 34.69 23.35
CA THR A 15 28.68 33.74 22.71
C THR A 15 29.49 32.61 22.09
N ALA A 16 29.42 31.43 22.72
CA ALA A 16 29.90 30.18 22.12
C ALA A 16 29.03 29.83 20.91
N VAL A 17 29.63 29.75 19.72
CA VAL A 17 28.97 29.23 18.53
C VAL A 17 29.03 27.70 18.59
N VAL A 18 28.02 27.08 19.19
CA VAL A 18 27.79 25.64 19.05
C VAL A 18 27.14 25.42 17.68
N SER A 19 27.95 24.97 16.73
CA SER A 19 27.48 24.50 15.43
C SER A 19 26.69 23.21 15.66
N MET A 20 25.36 23.30 15.76
CA MET A 20 24.50 22.12 15.77
C MET A 20 24.34 21.64 14.34
N THR A 21 25.19 20.69 13.94
CA THR A 21 24.96 19.86 12.77
C THR A 21 23.60 19.20 12.98
N LYS A 22 22.62 19.61 12.18
CA LYS A 22 21.29 19.03 12.15
C LYS A 22 21.45 17.57 11.73
N ALA A 23 21.51 16.67 12.70
CA ALA A 23 21.42 15.24 12.45
C ALA A 23 20.04 15.00 11.84
N THR A 24 19.97 14.88 10.52
CA THR A 24 18.82 14.30 9.83
C THR A 24 18.80 12.83 10.22
N VAL A 25 18.15 12.52 11.33
CA VAL A 25 17.61 11.18 11.55
C VAL A 25 16.58 11.00 10.45
N ALA A 26 16.94 10.25 9.42
CA ALA A 26 15.97 9.65 8.54
C ALA A 26 15.16 8.71 9.43
N GLU A 27 14.08 9.21 10.01
CA GLU A 27 13.05 8.37 10.59
C GLU A 27 12.61 7.45 9.46
N THR A 28 13.09 6.21 9.51
CA THR A 28 12.49 5.12 8.77
C THR A 28 11.12 4.96 9.41
N GLN A 29 10.15 5.73 8.92
CA GLN A 29 8.75 5.53 9.25
C GLN A 29 8.45 4.10 8.82
N VAL A 30 8.42 3.19 9.79
CA VAL A 30 7.78 1.91 9.62
C VAL A 30 6.38 2.26 9.16
N ALA A 31 6.05 1.95 7.91
CA ALA A 31 4.70 2.14 7.39
C ALA A 31 3.80 1.21 8.21
N ILE A 32 3.28 1.72 9.32
CA ILE A 32 2.30 1.02 10.13
C ILE A 32 1.10 0.86 9.20
N ALA A 33 0.67 -0.38 9.02
CA ALA A 33 -0.55 -0.69 8.29
C ALA A 33 -1.68 0.17 8.87
N ASP A 34 -2.12 1.18 8.11
CA ASP A 34 -3.36 1.85 8.42
C ASP A 34 -4.48 0.89 8.00
N PRO A 35 -5.23 0.30 8.95
CA PRO A 35 -6.27 -0.67 8.63
C PRO A 35 -7.39 -0.06 7.78
N ASP A 36 -7.45 1.28 7.71
CA ASP A 36 -8.44 1.99 6.93
C ASP A 36 -8.05 2.24 5.47
N THR A 37 -6.77 2.18 5.14
CA THR A 37 -6.29 2.46 3.78
C THR A 37 -5.51 1.31 3.14
N SER A 38 -4.96 0.40 3.94
CA SER A 38 -4.32 -0.82 3.42
C SER A 38 -5.35 -1.81 2.88
N ALA A 39 -5.05 -2.38 1.71
CA ALA A 39 -5.94 -3.33 1.08
C ALA A 39 -5.86 -4.70 1.77
N LYS A 40 -7.01 -5.37 1.91
CA LYS A 40 -7.07 -6.81 2.23
C LYS A 40 -6.99 -7.62 0.94
N ILE A 41 -6.35 -8.78 0.99
CA ILE A 41 -6.29 -9.71 -0.13
C ILE A 41 -7.06 -10.97 0.24
N VAL A 42 -8.08 -11.32 -0.54
CA VAL A 42 -8.79 -12.59 -0.41
C VAL A 42 -8.25 -13.55 -1.45
N LEU A 43 -7.57 -14.60 -0.99
CA LEU A 43 -6.99 -15.62 -1.86
C LEU A 43 -8.09 -16.52 -2.46
N PRO A 44 -7.79 -17.29 -3.53
CA PRO A 44 -8.74 -18.23 -4.13
C PRO A 44 -9.29 -19.30 -3.15
N ASP A 45 -8.52 -19.64 -2.12
CA ASP A 45 -8.95 -20.55 -1.04
C ASP A 45 -9.77 -19.85 0.07
N ARG A 46 -10.19 -18.60 -0.18
CA ARG A 46 -10.99 -17.74 0.71
C ARG A 46 -10.28 -17.25 1.96
N ARG A 47 -8.97 -17.49 2.12
CA ARG A 47 -8.20 -16.87 3.20
C ARG A 47 -8.10 -15.36 3.00
N VAL A 48 -8.17 -14.62 4.11
CA VAL A 48 -8.10 -13.16 4.12
C VAL A 48 -6.74 -12.75 4.69
N CYS A 49 -5.91 -12.17 3.84
CA CYS A 49 -4.61 -11.64 4.20
C CYS A 49 -4.69 -10.13 4.48
N ARG A 50 -4.15 -9.70 5.61
CA ARG A 50 -4.11 -8.29 6.04
C ARG A 50 -2.71 -7.75 5.91
N TYR A 51 -2.56 -6.54 5.41
CA TYR A 51 -1.25 -5.89 5.40
C TYR A 51 -0.78 -5.67 6.84
N VAL A 52 0.46 -6.05 7.13
CA VAL A 52 1.10 -5.88 8.44
C VAL A 52 2.38 -5.05 8.37
N GLY A 53 2.73 -4.55 7.17
CA GLY A 53 4.03 -3.96 6.92
C GLY A 53 5.11 -5.03 6.69
N PRO A 54 6.29 -4.66 6.18
CA PRO A 54 7.41 -5.59 6.07
C PRO A 54 7.88 -5.99 7.48
N ASP A 55 7.67 -7.25 7.88
CA ASP A 55 8.14 -7.74 9.18
C ASP A 55 9.68 -7.75 9.21
N PRO A 56 10.32 -6.88 10.02
CA PRO A 56 11.77 -6.79 10.07
C PRO A 56 12.44 -8.08 10.55
N ARG A 57 11.73 -8.96 11.27
CA ARG A 57 12.24 -10.26 11.76
C ARG A 57 12.46 -11.28 10.65
N THR A 58 11.83 -11.08 9.49
CA THR A 58 11.87 -12.00 8.35
C THR A 58 12.86 -11.56 7.27
N ARG A 59 13.55 -10.43 7.44
CA ARG A 59 14.50 -9.87 6.47
C ARG A 59 15.66 -10.79 6.13
N ASP A 60 16.11 -11.61 7.07
CA ASP A 60 17.23 -12.54 6.87
C ASP A 60 16.80 -13.83 6.16
N LEU A 61 15.49 -14.01 5.94
CA LEU A 61 14.87 -15.17 5.28
C LEU A 61 14.45 -14.85 3.84
N GLY A 62 14.97 -13.78 3.23
CA GLY A 62 14.54 -13.28 1.93
C GLY A 62 13.60 -12.08 2.04
N ASP A 63 12.63 -11.99 1.12
CA ASP A 63 11.64 -10.92 1.16
C ASP A 63 10.81 -11.01 2.44
N PRO A 64 10.56 -9.88 3.13
CA PRO A 64 9.83 -9.91 4.39
C PRO A 64 8.36 -10.27 4.15
N VAL A 65 7.75 -10.90 5.15
CA VAL A 65 6.28 -11.04 5.17
C VAL A 65 5.65 -9.65 5.23
N THR A 66 4.75 -9.36 4.30
CA THR A 66 4.04 -8.07 4.21
C THR A 66 2.54 -8.21 4.47
N TYR A 67 1.98 -9.41 4.29
CA TYR A 67 0.60 -9.72 4.65
C TYR A 67 0.52 -10.96 5.55
N ASP A 68 -0.24 -10.84 6.63
CA ASP A 68 -0.61 -11.94 7.52
C ASP A 68 -1.95 -12.55 7.08
N CYS A 69 -1.94 -13.85 6.79
CA CYS A 69 -3.10 -14.62 6.35
C CYS A 69 -3.68 -15.55 7.45
N GLY A 70 -3.14 -15.49 8.67
CA GLY A 70 -3.47 -16.41 9.77
C GLY A 70 -2.84 -17.81 9.61
N ASP A 71 -2.99 -18.63 10.65
CA ASP A 71 -2.47 -20.01 10.71
C ASP A 71 -0.97 -20.14 10.35
N ASP A 72 -0.16 -19.18 10.84
CA ASP A 72 1.28 -19.07 10.59
C ASP A 72 1.65 -18.97 9.10
N ARG A 73 0.76 -18.39 8.29
CA ARG A 73 0.97 -18.17 6.85
C ARG A 73 0.98 -16.68 6.53
N GLY A 74 1.91 -16.30 5.66
CA GLY A 74 2.01 -14.94 5.15
C GLY A 74 2.27 -14.89 3.65
N LEU A 75 2.04 -13.71 3.08
CA LEU A 75 2.54 -13.36 1.74
C LEU A 75 3.83 -12.58 1.91
N ARG A 76 4.84 -12.95 1.12
CA ARG A 76 6.15 -12.30 1.13
C ARG A 76 6.27 -11.28 0.02
N GLY A 77 7.12 -10.29 0.29
CA GLY A 77 7.49 -9.27 -0.68
C GLY A 77 6.34 -8.35 -1.06
N ALA A 78 6.50 -7.68 -2.20
CA ALA A 78 5.45 -6.84 -2.75
C ALA A 78 4.48 -7.67 -3.60
N VAL A 79 3.20 -7.44 -3.40
CA VAL A 79 2.14 -7.97 -4.28
C VAL A 79 2.28 -7.32 -5.65
N GLN A 80 2.33 -8.14 -6.70
CA GLN A 80 2.43 -7.67 -8.07
C GLN A 80 1.05 -7.73 -8.73
N ILE A 81 0.67 -6.65 -9.41
CA ILE A 81 -0.57 -6.59 -10.20
C ILE A 81 -0.17 -6.36 -11.65
N ASP A 82 -0.61 -7.27 -12.52
CA ASP A 82 -0.45 -7.20 -13.97
C ASP A 82 -1.84 -7.20 -14.62
N GLY A 83 -2.33 -6.01 -14.95
CA GLY A 83 -3.69 -5.77 -15.41
C GLY A 83 -4.74 -6.22 -14.38
N VAL A 84 -5.33 -7.39 -14.61
CA VAL A 84 -6.37 -7.97 -13.74
C VAL A 84 -5.89 -9.19 -12.95
N TYR A 85 -4.63 -9.57 -13.12
CA TYR A 85 -4.03 -10.67 -12.38
C TYR A 85 -3.21 -10.14 -11.21
N MET A 86 -3.34 -10.82 -10.08
CA MET A 86 -2.47 -10.64 -8.93
C MET A 86 -1.51 -11.82 -8.83
N THR A 87 -0.23 -11.53 -8.64
CA THR A 87 0.80 -12.52 -8.30
C THR A 87 1.31 -12.24 -6.90
N VAL A 88 1.31 -13.29 -6.06
CA VAL A 88 1.80 -13.23 -4.69
C VAL A 88 2.76 -14.39 -4.44
N ASP A 89 3.86 -14.11 -3.74
CA ASP A 89 4.76 -15.14 -3.24
C ASP A 89 4.20 -15.69 -1.92
N ARG A 90 3.83 -16.99 -1.93
CA ARG A 90 3.24 -17.66 -0.78
C ARG A 90 4.31 -18.47 -0.06
N GLU A 91 4.38 -18.31 1.27
CA GLU A 91 5.11 -19.25 2.12
C GLU A 91 4.21 -20.03 3.10
N GLY A 92 4.68 -21.27 3.39
CA GLY A 92 4.12 -22.23 4.34
C GLY A 92 4.48 -21.96 5.81
N PRO A 93 4.08 -22.86 6.74
CA PRO A 93 3.99 -22.57 8.17
C PRO A 93 5.35 -22.25 8.83
N GLU A 94 5.32 -21.34 9.83
CA GLU A 94 6.42 -20.86 10.67
C GLU A 94 7.14 -21.90 11.55
N ASN A 95 7.43 -23.11 11.08
CA ASN A 95 8.58 -23.80 11.68
C ASN A 95 9.84 -23.19 11.10
N LEU A 96 10.29 -22.12 11.75
CA LEU A 96 11.62 -21.50 11.67
C LEU A 96 12.75 -22.48 12.05
N ASP A 97 12.60 -23.77 11.74
CA ASP A 97 13.72 -24.68 11.72
C ASP A 97 14.49 -24.40 10.43
N ARG A 98 15.77 -24.13 10.61
CA ARG A 98 16.72 -23.60 9.63
C ARG A 98 16.91 -24.46 8.36
N ASP A 99 16.16 -25.56 8.24
CA ASP A 99 16.31 -26.63 7.26
C ASP A 99 15.01 -26.93 6.47
N ALA A 100 13.91 -26.21 6.70
CA ALA A 100 12.73 -26.33 5.86
C ALA A 100 13.02 -25.68 4.49
N ILE A 101 13.22 -26.50 3.45
CA ILE A 101 13.25 -26.02 2.06
C ILE A 101 11.87 -25.41 1.79
N ILE A 102 11.83 -24.09 1.74
CA ILE A 102 10.64 -23.34 1.42
C ILE A 102 10.48 -23.42 -0.10
N GLU A 103 9.55 -24.24 -0.58
CA GLU A 103 9.04 -24.05 -1.94
C GLU A 103 8.19 -22.77 -1.93
N SER A 104 8.83 -21.64 -2.21
CA SER A 104 8.15 -20.43 -2.68
C SER A 104 7.37 -20.82 -3.93
N GLN A 105 6.05 -20.68 -3.85
CA GLN A 105 5.16 -20.87 -4.99
C GLN A 105 4.44 -19.56 -5.24
N ASP A 106 4.74 -18.96 -6.39
CA ASP A 106 3.99 -17.84 -6.91
C ASP A 106 2.54 -18.28 -7.17
N ILE A 107 1.59 -17.71 -6.41
CA ILE A 107 0.18 -17.83 -6.72
C ILE A 107 -0.19 -16.67 -7.62
N ARG A 108 -0.52 -16.99 -8.88
CA ARG A 108 -1.17 -16.05 -9.80
C ARG A 108 -2.66 -16.34 -9.86
N PHE A 109 -3.50 -15.32 -9.67
CA PHE A 109 -4.95 -15.45 -9.76
C PHE A 109 -5.61 -14.20 -10.33
N LEU A 110 -6.80 -14.38 -10.92
CA LEU A 110 -7.64 -13.30 -11.41
C LEU A 110 -8.25 -12.55 -10.22
N ILE A 111 -8.17 -11.22 -10.23
CA ILE A 111 -8.92 -10.38 -9.31
C ILE A 111 -10.35 -10.28 -9.86
N GLU A 112 -11.27 -11.02 -9.26
CA GLU A 112 -12.66 -11.06 -9.73
C GLU A 112 -13.52 -9.96 -9.09
N GLU A 113 -13.11 -9.46 -7.92
CA GLU A 113 -13.83 -8.45 -7.15
C GLU A 113 -12.86 -7.45 -6.52
N ILE A 114 -13.21 -6.16 -6.60
CA ILE A 114 -12.54 -5.05 -5.92
C ILE A 114 -13.56 -4.31 -5.04
N VAL A 115 -13.18 -4.00 -3.80
CA VAL A 115 -13.95 -3.10 -2.94
C VAL A 115 -13.14 -1.84 -2.72
N LEU A 116 -13.76 -0.69 -2.98
CA LEU A 116 -13.17 0.63 -2.75
C LEU A 116 -13.36 1.09 -1.29
N VAL A 117 -12.60 2.11 -0.90
CA VAL A 117 -12.64 2.70 0.44
C VAL A 117 -14.03 3.27 0.82
N ASP A 118 -14.83 3.66 -0.17
CA ASP A 118 -16.20 4.16 -0.02
C ASP A 118 -17.25 3.03 0.09
N GLY A 119 -16.82 1.76 0.05
CA GLY A 119 -17.68 0.58 0.10
C GLY A 119 -18.24 0.14 -1.24
N THR A 120 -17.95 0.85 -2.34
CA THR A 120 -18.32 0.42 -3.69
C THR A 120 -17.69 -0.93 -4.01
N VAL A 121 -18.51 -1.87 -4.47
CA VAL A 121 -18.07 -3.20 -4.92
C VAL A 121 -18.09 -3.23 -6.44
N CYS A 122 -16.98 -3.67 -7.02
CA CYS A 122 -16.76 -3.75 -8.46
C CYS A 122 -16.42 -5.19 -8.83
N ALA A 123 -17.08 -5.71 -9.87
CA ALA A 123 -16.82 -7.04 -10.41
C ALA A 123 -16.01 -6.94 -11.72
N PHE A 124 -15.16 -7.92 -11.97
CA PHE A 124 -14.39 -8.01 -13.21
C PHE A 124 -15.34 -8.00 -14.42
N ALA A 125 -15.06 -7.11 -15.38
CA ALA A 125 -15.92 -6.89 -16.55
C ALA A 125 -15.82 -8.00 -17.62
N GLY A 126 -14.91 -8.96 -17.43
CA GLY A 126 -14.64 -10.06 -18.36
C GLY A 126 -13.54 -9.73 -19.37
N GLU A 127 -12.98 -10.78 -19.99
CA GLU A 127 -11.89 -10.65 -20.96
C GLU A 127 -12.34 -9.98 -22.27
N GLY A 128 -13.64 -10.04 -22.58
CA GLY A 128 -14.26 -9.44 -23.77
C GLY A 128 -14.69 -7.97 -23.61
N ALA A 129 -14.39 -7.31 -22.50
CA ALA A 129 -14.68 -5.89 -22.34
C ALA A 129 -13.85 -5.06 -23.34
N THR A 130 -14.52 -4.55 -24.39
CA THR A 130 -13.93 -3.74 -25.47
C THR A 130 -13.95 -2.24 -25.19
N LEU A 131 -14.58 -1.82 -24.10
CA LEU A 131 -14.69 -0.39 -23.77
C LEU A 131 -13.37 0.12 -23.22
N ALA A 132 -12.87 1.19 -23.84
CA ALA A 132 -11.74 1.95 -23.39
C ALA A 132 -12.09 3.44 -23.42
N PHE A 133 -11.66 4.16 -22.40
CA PHE A 133 -11.88 5.59 -22.22
C PHE A 133 -10.52 6.26 -22.11
N GLU A 134 -10.23 7.22 -22.98
CA GLU A 134 -8.93 7.90 -23.01
C GLU A 134 -7.73 6.94 -23.12
N GLY A 135 -7.90 5.83 -23.86
CA GLY A 135 -6.88 4.79 -24.00
C GLY A 135 -6.74 3.84 -22.80
N LYS A 136 -7.52 4.03 -21.73
CA LYS A 136 -7.56 3.17 -20.55
C LYS A 136 -8.71 2.18 -20.66
N ARG A 137 -8.43 0.90 -20.47
CA ARG A 137 -9.44 -0.16 -20.56
C ARG A 137 -10.36 -0.16 -19.33
N LEU A 138 -11.65 -0.39 -19.55
CA LEU A 138 -12.61 -0.70 -18.49
C LEU A 138 -12.42 -2.14 -18.01
N ASN A 139 -11.78 -2.30 -16.86
CA ASN A 139 -11.43 -3.62 -16.31
C ASN A 139 -12.50 -4.15 -15.34
N TYR A 140 -13.19 -3.26 -14.62
CA TYR A 140 -14.21 -3.64 -13.63
C TYR A 140 -15.46 -2.76 -13.77
N THR A 141 -16.62 -3.31 -13.43
CA THR A 141 -17.90 -2.58 -13.39
C THR A 141 -18.45 -2.58 -11.98
N CYS A 142 -19.02 -1.44 -11.56
CA CYS A 142 -19.47 -1.19 -10.20
C CYS A 142 -20.89 -0.65 -10.20
N GLY A 143 -21.78 -1.28 -9.42
CA GLY A 143 -23.10 -0.73 -9.08
C GLY A 143 -24.01 -0.28 -10.23
N ASN A 144 -24.95 0.60 -9.89
CA ASN A 144 -25.86 1.33 -10.80
C ASN A 144 -26.06 2.75 -10.20
N PRO A 145 -25.79 3.87 -10.91
CA PRO A 145 -25.46 4.02 -12.34
C PRO A 145 -24.14 3.35 -12.72
N VAL A 146 -23.91 3.19 -14.03
CA VAL A 146 -22.73 2.50 -14.57
C VAL A 146 -21.46 3.26 -14.16
N VAL A 147 -20.77 2.71 -13.18
CA VAL A 147 -19.43 3.14 -12.76
C VAL A 147 -18.45 2.05 -13.14
N GLY A 148 -17.25 2.44 -13.55
CA GLY A 148 -16.19 1.57 -13.99
C GLY A 148 -14.87 1.82 -13.28
N LEU A 149 -14.03 0.80 -13.18
CA LEU A 149 -12.61 0.99 -12.88
C LEU A 149 -11.83 0.87 -14.18
N ILE A 150 -11.13 1.95 -14.54
CA ILE A 150 -10.38 2.05 -15.79
C ILE A 150 -8.87 2.10 -15.53
N GLY A 151 -8.10 1.60 -16.50
CA GLY A 151 -6.63 1.65 -16.45
C GLY A 151 -6.03 0.65 -15.47
N ASP A 152 -4.78 0.91 -15.11
CA ASP A 152 -3.98 0.04 -14.24
C ASP A 152 -4.20 0.36 -12.76
N ILE A 153 -3.95 -0.63 -11.92
CA ILE A 153 -3.98 -0.48 -10.47
C ILE A 153 -2.59 -0.05 -10.01
N GLU A 154 -2.52 1.11 -9.36
CA GLU A 154 -1.29 1.67 -8.84
C GLU A 154 -1.02 1.15 -7.42
N SER A 155 0.14 0.53 -7.21
CA SER A 155 0.62 0.15 -5.89
C SER A 155 1.36 1.31 -5.22
N GLN A 156 1.08 1.55 -3.94
CA GLN A 156 1.74 2.55 -3.10
C GLN A 156 2.34 1.90 -1.85
N ALA A 157 3.12 2.68 -1.09
CA ALA A 157 3.65 2.22 0.18
C ALA A 157 2.52 1.87 1.17
N GLY A 158 2.79 0.97 2.12
CA GLY A 158 1.83 0.64 3.17
C GLY A 158 0.67 -0.27 2.74
N GLY A 159 0.83 -1.01 1.64
CA GLY A 159 -0.23 -1.89 1.12
C GLY A 159 -1.44 -1.12 0.59
N VAL A 160 -1.25 0.16 0.25
CA VAL A 160 -2.28 1.02 -0.32
C VAL A 160 -2.27 0.84 -1.83
N PHE A 161 -3.45 0.67 -2.43
CA PHE A 161 -3.61 0.57 -3.88
C PHE A 161 -4.63 1.59 -4.34
N ARG A 162 -4.40 2.17 -5.53
CA ARG A 162 -5.29 3.14 -6.14
C ARG A 162 -5.65 2.75 -7.55
N VAL A 163 -6.84 3.16 -7.98
CA VAL A 163 -7.37 2.91 -9.31
C VAL A 163 -8.29 4.04 -9.71
N GLU A 164 -8.39 4.31 -11.00
CA GLU A 164 -9.28 5.35 -11.50
C GLU A 164 -10.72 4.83 -11.57
N LYS A 165 -11.60 5.46 -10.80
CA LYS A 165 -13.05 5.24 -10.82
C LYS A 165 -13.67 6.23 -11.81
N ALA A 166 -14.29 5.70 -12.84
CA ALA A 166 -14.94 6.45 -13.90
C ALA A 166 -16.46 6.36 -13.79
N LYS A 167 -17.15 7.50 -13.87
CA LYS A 167 -18.59 7.56 -14.06
C LYS A 167 -18.88 7.61 -15.56
N LEU A 168 -19.74 6.71 -16.03
CA LEU A 168 -20.02 6.54 -17.45
C LEU A 168 -21.45 6.99 -17.79
N ASP A 169 -21.61 7.71 -18.90
CA ASP A 169 -22.90 8.00 -19.53
C ASP A 169 -22.98 7.25 -20.87
N GLY A 170 -23.56 6.04 -20.82
CA GLY A 170 -23.54 5.10 -21.92
C GLY A 170 -22.11 4.66 -22.27
N THR A 171 -21.59 5.16 -23.39
CA THR A 171 -20.22 4.88 -23.87
C THR A 171 -19.30 6.10 -23.78
N MET A 172 -19.70 7.13 -23.04
CA MET A 172 -18.88 8.33 -22.80
C MET A 172 -18.41 8.38 -21.35
N LEU A 173 -17.23 8.95 -21.14
CA LEU A 173 -16.72 9.29 -19.81
C LEU A 173 -17.37 10.61 -19.37
N ASP A 174 -18.13 10.58 -18.27
CA ASP A 174 -18.74 11.77 -17.66
C ASP A 174 -17.72 12.45 -16.72
N SER A 175 -17.14 11.65 -15.82
CA SER A 175 -16.07 12.09 -14.91
C SER A 175 -15.22 10.92 -14.45
N SER A 176 -14.03 11.22 -13.90
CA SER A 176 -13.20 10.22 -13.21
C SER A 176 -12.46 10.80 -12.01
N GLU A 177 -12.12 9.92 -11.07
CA GLU A 177 -11.32 10.25 -9.90
C GLU A 177 -10.48 9.05 -9.44
N MET A 178 -9.34 9.31 -8.80
CA MET A 178 -8.49 8.26 -8.25
C MET A 178 -9.00 7.80 -6.88
N MET A 179 -9.34 6.51 -6.78
CA MET A 179 -9.92 5.90 -5.59
C MET A 179 -8.98 4.89 -4.94
N THR A 180 -9.03 4.82 -3.62
CA THR A 180 -8.29 3.81 -2.83
C THR A 180 -9.05 2.50 -2.80
N ILE A 181 -8.34 1.40 -3.03
CA ILE A 181 -8.86 0.04 -2.91
C ILE A 181 -8.72 -0.43 -1.46
N ARG A 182 -9.83 -0.93 -0.90
CA ARG A 182 -9.90 -1.53 0.43
C ARG A 182 -9.70 -3.05 0.40
N ARG A 183 -10.07 -3.71 -0.70
CA ARG A 183 -9.97 -5.17 -0.80
C ARG A 183 -9.89 -5.65 -2.25
N PHE A 184 -9.08 -6.68 -2.46
CA PHE A 184 -9.09 -7.56 -3.62
C PHE A 184 -9.69 -8.92 -3.25
N GLY A 185 -10.36 -9.58 -4.18
CA GLY A 185 -10.78 -10.96 -3.95
C GLY A 185 -11.22 -11.73 -5.18
N ALA A 186 -11.40 -13.03 -4.97
CA ALA A 186 -12.24 -13.87 -5.81
C ALA A 186 -13.73 -13.53 -5.60
N ALA A 187 -14.54 -13.68 -6.63
CA ALA A 187 -15.98 -13.53 -6.58
C ALA A 187 -16.58 -14.63 -5.69
N LYS A 188 -17.69 -14.31 -5.04
CA LYS A 188 -18.38 -15.22 -4.10
C LYS A 188 -18.99 -16.43 -4.79
#